data_AF-K5YF98-F1
#
_entry.id   AF-K5YF98-F1
#
_cell.length_a   1.000
_cell.length_b   1.000
_cell.length_c   1.000
_cell.angle_alpha   90.00
_cell.angle_beta   90.00
_cell.angle_gamma   90.00
#
_symmetry.space_group_name_H-M   'P 1'
#
loop_
_entity.id
_entity.type
_entity.pdbx_description
1 polymer ?
#
loop_
_entity_poly.entity_id
_entity_poly.type
_entity_poly.pdbx_seq_one_letter_code
_entity_poly.pdbx_strand_id
1 'polypeptide(L)'
;MNIACVMNRFINGGVLTEQDSLVTTRLSDSLSKLMGRKVQVLNISAESWGADNCEAHLKRYVTFDAKAAFLLCSSHDAHDNINHQPVVNIHPSFPSHQYKLAYWKLSHRYLLPRILKREESSDISKMVNFVIPDSRY
;
A
#
# COMPACT_ATOMS: atom_id res chain seq x y z
N MET A 1 -9.25 20.83 -25.24
CA MET A 1 -8.59 19.76 -24.46
C MET A 1 -9.50 19.41 -23.31
N ASN A 2 -9.82 18.14 -23.08
CA ASN A 2 -10.60 17.70 -21.93
C ASN A 2 -9.69 16.80 -21.12
N ILE A 3 -9.41 17.18 -19.88
CA ILE A 3 -8.58 16.38 -18.97
C ILE A 3 -9.49 15.38 -18.27
N ALA A 4 -9.03 14.13 -18.16
CA ALA A 4 -9.66 13.13 -17.30
C ALA A 4 -8.65 12.64 -16.27
N CYS A 5 -9.02 12.62 -14.99
CA CYS A 5 -8.13 12.23 -13.91
C CYS A 5 -8.45 10.82 -13.42
N VAL A 6 -7.43 9.98 -13.19
CA VAL A 6 -7.62 8.64 -12.64
C VAL A 6 -6.93 8.51 -11.29
N MET A 7 -7.68 8.05 -10.28
CA MET A 7 -7.23 7.98 -8.88
C MET A 7 -7.39 6.55 -8.35
N ASN A 8 -6.31 5.75 -8.35
CA ASN A 8 -6.26 4.45 -7.68
C ASN A 8 -4.84 3.87 -7.55
N ARG A 9 -4.54 3.18 -6.43
CA ARG A 9 -3.31 2.40 -6.22
C ARG A 9 -3.04 1.37 -7.33
N PHE A 10 -4.08 0.71 -7.88
CA PHE A 10 -3.92 -0.30 -8.93
C PHE A 10 -3.57 0.28 -10.31
N ILE A 11 -3.86 1.56 -10.53
CA ILE A 11 -3.65 2.23 -11.83
C ILE A 11 -2.32 2.98 -11.86
N ASN A 12 -1.67 3.17 -10.71
CA ASN A 12 -0.38 3.86 -10.61
C ASN A 12 0.74 3.18 -11.42
N GLY A 13 0.59 1.91 -11.81
CA GLY A 13 1.58 1.16 -12.58
C GLY A 13 2.84 0.78 -11.78
N GLY A 14 3.14 1.45 -10.68
CA GLY A 14 4.34 1.20 -9.89
C GLY A 14 5.63 1.44 -10.68
N VAL A 15 6.78 1.13 -10.06
CA VAL A 15 8.13 1.41 -10.62
C VAL A 15 8.46 0.54 -11.84
N LEU A 16 7.71 -0.53 -12.08
CA LEU A 16 8.02 -1.57 -13.09
C LEU A 16 7.20 -1.46 -14.38
N THR A 17 6.24 -0.54 -14.48
CA THR A 17 5.41 -0.42 -15.69
C THR A 17 5.88 0.75 -16.54
N GLU A 18 6.30 0.47 -17.78
CA GLU A 18 6.64 1.53 -18.74
C GLU A 18 5.43 2.43 -19.04
N GLN A 19 5.70 3.73 -19.24
CA GLN A 19 4.70 4.79 -19.44
C GLN A 19 3.66 4.46 -20.54
N ASP A 20 4.07 3.70 -21.55
CA ASP A 20 3.24 3.33 -22.70
C ASP A 20 2.26 2.18 -22.40
N SER A 21 2.50 1.42 -21.32
CA SER A 21 1.59 0.37 -20.84
C SER A 21 0.68 0.83 -19.70
N LEU A 22 0.76 2.10 -19.28
CA LEU A 22 -0.13 2.62 -18.26
C LEU A 22 -1.59 2.68 -18.76
N VAL A 23 -2.51 2.31 -17.87
CA VAL A 23 -3.96 2.36 -18.12
C VAL A 23 -4.39 3.78 -18.55
N THR A 24 -3.74 4.82 -18.03
CA THR A 24 -4.01 6.21 -18.40
C THR A 24 -3.66 6.51 -19.86
N THR A 25 -2.53 5.99 -20.36
CA THR A 25 -2.11 6.17 -21.75
C THR A 25 -3.09 5.48 -22.71
N ARG A 26 -3.43 4.22 -22.42
CA ARG A 26 -4.44 3.46 -23.20
C ARG A 26 -5.82 4.11 -23.16
N LEU A 27 -6.22 4.65 -22.01
CA LEU A 27 -7.49 5.37 -21.87
C LEU A 27 -7.49 6.67 -22.68
N SER A 28 -6.36 7.40 -22.68
CA SER A 28 -6.18 8.62 -23.47
C SER A 28 -6.36 8.34 -24.96
N ASP A 29 -5.77 7.26 -25.47
CA ASP A 29 -5.87 6.86 -26.87
C ASP A 29 -7.29 6.42 -27.25
N SER A 30 -7.90 5.55 -26.44
CA SER A 30 -9.27 5.07 -26.68
C SER A 30 -10.29 6.21 -26.66
N LEU A 31 -10.21 7.11 -25.68
CA LEU A 31 -11.08 8.28 -25.62
C LEU A 31 -10.81 9.24 -26.78
N SER A 32 -9.54 9.41 -27.18
CA SER A 32 -9.22 10.27 -28.32
C SER A 32 -9.83 9.77 -29.62
N LYS A 33 -9.77 8.45 -29.85
CA LYS A 33 -10.40 7.79 -31.01
C LYS A 33 -11.91 7.90 -30.96
N LEU A 34 -12.53 7.62 -29.82
CA LEU A 34 -13.99 7.64 -29.65
C LEU A 34 -14.59 9.04 -29.79
N MET A 35 -13.90 10.07 -29.29
CA MET A 35 -14.38 11.45 -29.34
C MET A 35 -13.97 12.21 -30.62
N GLY A 36 -13.16 11.60 -31.50
CA GLY A 36 -12.63 12.25 -32.71
C GLY A 36 -11.75 13.47 -32.42
N ARG A 37 -11.18 13.57 -31.22
CA ARG A 37 -10.33 14.70 -30.78
C ARG A 37 -9.31 14.24 -29.76
N LYS A 38 -8.19 14.94 -29.65
CA LYS A 38 -7.18 14.63 -28.64
C LYS A 38 -7.73 14.82 -27.22
N VAL A 39 -7.75 13.74 -26.45
CA VAL A 39 -8.07 13.66 -25.03
C VAL A 39 -6.78 13.40 -24.27
N GLN A 40 -6.58 14.10 -23.14
CA GLN A 40 -5.44 13.89 -22.26
C GLN A 40 -5.94 13.30 -20.95
N VAL A 41 -5.42 12.15 -20.55
CA VAL A 41 -5.72 11.55 -19.25
C VAL A 41 -4.54 11.80 -18.31
N LEU A 42 -4.80 12.44 -17.19
CA LEU A 42 -3.82 12.71 -16.14
C LEU A 42 -3.89 11.60 -15.08
N ASN A 43 -2.73 11.03 -14.78
CA ASN A 43 -2.60 10.14 -13.62
C ASN A 43 -2.35 10.98 -12.37
N ILE A 44 -3.30 10.97 -11.44
CA ILE A 44 -3.17 11.64 -10.13
C ILE A 44 -3.24 10.61 -8.99
N SER A 45 -2.85 9.37 -9.26
CA SER A 45 -2.85 8.28 -8.27
C SER A 45 -1.51 8.16 -7.54
N ALA A 46 -1.53 7.44 -6.41
CA ALA A 46 -0.34 7.08 -5.65
C ALA A 46 -0.49 5.67 -5.04
N GLU A 47 0.63 5.02 -4.75
CA GLU A 47 0.74 3.59 -4.38
C GLU A 47 -0.01 3.18 -3.09
N SER A 48 -0.50 4.13 -2.30
CA SER A 48 -1.14 3.88 -0.99
C SER A 48 -2.43 4.69 -0.77
N TRP A 49 -3.06 5.19 -1.83
CA TRP A 49 -4.28 5.98 -1.68
C TRP A 49 -5.53 5.11 -1.62
N GLY A 50 -6.23 5.16 -0.48
CA GLY A 50 -7.63 4.79 -0.35
C GLY A 50 -8.55 5.98 -0.66
N ALA A 51 -9.87 5.77 -0.55
CA ALA A 51 -10.88 6.78 -0.90
C ALA A 51 -10.71 8.10 -0.14
N ASP A 52 -10.38 8.03 1.15
CA ASP A 52 -10.17 9.20 2.02
C ASP A 52 -8.99 10.07 1.56
N ASN A 53 -7.91 9.45 1.07
CA ASN A 53 -6.75 10.17 0.55
C ASN A 53 -7.08 10.87 -0.78
N CYS A 54 -7.90 10.26 -1.62
CA CYS A 54 -8.40 10.89 -2.84
C CYS A 54 -9.27 12.11 -2.52
N GLU A 55 -10.15 12.01 -1.52
CA GLU A 55 -10.98 13.13 -1.07
C GLU A 55 -10.12 14.29 -0.53
N ALA A 56 -9.13 13.98 0.31
CA ALA A 56 -8.19 14.97 0.84
C ALA A 56 -7.37 15.63 -0.27
N HIS A 57 -6.96 14.86 -1.29
CA HIS A 57 -6.29 15.41 -2.47
C HIS A 57 -7.21 16.38 -3.22
N LEU A 58 -8.46 16.01 -3.50
CA LEU A 58 -9.42 16.88 -4.20
C LEU A 58 -9.78 18.15 -3.42
N LYS A 59 -9.82 18.08 -2.09
CA LYS A 59 -10.02 19.24 -1.22
C LYS A 59 -8.84 20.21 -1.26
N ARG A 60 -7.61 19.69 -1.39
CA ARG A 60 -6.37 20.48 -1.37
C ARG A 60 -5.91 20.92 -2.75
N TYR A 61 -6.15 20.09 -3.75
CA TYR A 61 -5.74 20.22 -5.13
C TYR A 61 -6.98 20.07 -6.02
N VAL A 62 -7.27 21.07 -6.83
CA VAL A 62 -8.39 21.03 -7.78
C VAL A 62 -8.13 20.00 -8.88
N THR A 63 -9.17 19.66 -9.65
CA THR A 63 -9.10 18.69 -10.76
C THR A 63 -8.45 19.25 -12.03
N PHE A 64 -7.65 20.32 -11.96
CA PHE A 64 -6.93 20.91 -13.10
C PHE A 64 -7.81 21.16 -14.34
N ASP A 65 -9.01 21.72 -14.17
CA ASP A 65 -10.00 21.93 -15.24
C ASP A 65 -10.41 20.65 -16.01
N ALA A 66 -10.29 19.50 -15.37
CA ALA A 66 -10.77 18.24 -15.92
C ALA A 66 -12.28 18.27 -16.15
N LYS A 67 -12.72 17.77 -17.30
CA LYS A 67 -14.14 17.66 -17.65
C LYS A 67 -14.78 16.39 -17.12
N ALA A 68 -13.96 15.43 -16.69
CA ALA A 68 -14.39 14.19 -16.09
C ALA A 68 -13.32 13.70 -15.12
N ALA A 69 -13.71 12.96 -14.09
CA ALA A 69 -12.80 12.26 -13.20
C ALA A 69 -13.27 10.80 -13.05
N PHE A 70 -12.32 9.87 -13.06
CA PHE A 70 -12.54 8.45 -12.87
C PHE A 70 -11.90 8.03 -11.56
N LEU A 71 -12.74 7.76 -10.57
CA LEU A 71 -12.32 7.13 -9.33
C LEU A 71 -12.46 5.63 -9.51
N LEU A 72 -11.35 4.89 -9.37
CA LEU A 72 -11.40 3.44 -9.31
C LEU A 72 -11.04 3.03 -7.88
N CYS A 73 -11.95 2.39 -7.17
CA CYS A 73 -11.68 1.87 -5.83
C CYS A 73 -11.93 0.36 -5.86
N SER A 74 -11.07 -0.42 -5.21
CA SER A 74 -11.40 -1.82 -4.96
C SER A 74 -12.45 -1.90 -3.85
N SER A 75 -13.23 -2.98 -3.82
CA SER A 75 -14.16 -3.25 -2.71
C SER A 75 -13.45 -3.33 -1.35
N HIS A 76 -12.17 -3.71 -1.34
CA HIS A 76 -11.35 -3.74 -0.14
C HIS A 76 -11.01 -2.33 0.36
N ASP A 77 -10.75 -1.36 -0.53
CA ASP A 77 -10.46 0.02 -0.13
C ASP A 77 -11.72 0.75 0.39
N ALA A 78 -12.92 0.28 0.04
CA ALA A 78 -14.19 0.84 0.54
C ALA A 78 -14.48 0.49 2.00
N HIS A 79 -13.74 -0.46 2.58
CA HIS A 79 -13.86 -0.85 3.99
C HIS A 79 -12.61 -0.51 4.81
N ASP A 80 -11.56 0.02 4.16
CA ASP A 80 -10.34 0.48 4.80
C ASP A 80 -10.44 1.98 5.12
N ASN A 81 -11.36 2.31 6.03
CA ASN A 81 -11.53 3.68 6.52
C ASN A 81 -10.33 4.06 7.39
N ILE A 82 -9.78 5.26 7.16
CA ILE A 82 -8.67 5.76 7.97
C ILE A 82 -9.13 5.91 9.42
N ASN A 83 -8.64 5.04 10.29
CA ASN A 83 -8.98 5.06 11.72
C ASN A 83 -8.17 6.08 12.52
N HIS A 84 -7.29 6.86 11.85
CA HIS A 84 -6.38 7.86 12.42
C HIS A 84 -5.58 7.38 13.64
N GLN A 85 -5.45 6.06 13.82
CA GLN A 85 -4.76 5.51 14.97
C GLN A 85 -3.27 5.82 14.85
N PRO A 86 -2.60 6.18 15.95
CA PRO A 86 -1.18 6.38 15.93
C PRO A 86 -0.50 5.05 15.57
N VAL A 87 0.23 5.02 14.46
CA VAL A 87 1.01 3.83 14.04
C VAL A 87 2.48 3.98 14.43
N VAL A 88 2.94 5.24 14.53
CA VAL A 88 4.34 5.58 14.85
C VAL A 88 4.66 5.14 16.28
N ASN A 89 5.76 4.41 16.45
CA ASN A 89 6.22 3.77 17.70
C ASN A 89 5.33 2.67 18.28
N ILE A 90 4.15 2.40 17.71
CA ILE A 90 3.28 1.29 18.12
C ILE A 90 3.60 0.06 17.29
N HIS A 91 3.68 0.20 15.97
CA HIS A 91 4.06 -0.90 15.10
C HIS A 91 5.58 -0.90 14.84
N PRO A 92 6.29 -2.03 14.98
CA PRO A 92 7.74 -2.11 14.77
C PRO A 92 8.21 -1.62 13.39
N SER A 93 7.30 -1.59 12.40
CA SER A 93 7.55 -1.03 11.07
C SER A 93 7.68 0.47 10.99
N PHE A 94 7.15 1.21 11.94
CA PHE A 94 7.07 2.66 11.88
C PHE A 94 7.69 3.31 13.12
N PRO A 95 9.02 3.18 13.34
CA PRO A 95 9.69 3.90 14.43
C PRO A 95 9.77 5.40 14.13
N SER A 96 9.61 6.23 15.16
CA SER A 96 9.79 7.70 15.08
C SER A 96 11.25 8.14 14.87
N HIS A 97 12.20 7.23 15.07
CA HIS A 97 13.62 7.52 14.95
C HIS A 97 14.23 6.76 13.77
N GLN A 98 15.12 7.45 13.06
CA GLN A 98 15.89 6.87 11.96
C GLN A 98 17.22 6.31 12.49
N TYR A 99 17.55 5.08 12.10
CA TYR A 99 18.86 4.50 12.38
C TYR A 99 19.93 5.23 11.57
N LYS A 100 21.05 5.58 12.21
CA LYS A 100 22.18 6.29 11.57
C LYS A 100 22.90 5.44 10.51
N LEU A 101 22.82 4.11 10.62
CA LEU A 101 23.47 3.16 9.72
C LEU A 101 22.49 2.07 9.28
N ALA A 102 22.46 1.78 7.99
CA ALA A 102 21.58 0.76 7.42
C ALA A 102 21.92 -0.65 7.94
N TYR A 103 23.20 -0.98 8.07
CA TYR A 103 23.65 -2.26 8.64
C TYR A 103 23.20 -2.45 10.09
N TRP A 104 23.17 -1.37 10.88
CA TRP A 104 22.69 -1.43 12.26
C TRP A 104 21.19 -1.75 12.32
N LYS A 105 20.37 -1.12 11.46
CA LYS A 105 18.95 -1.46 11.31
C LYS A 105 18.76 -2.93 10.90
N LEU A 106 19.57 -3.41 9.94
CA LEU A 106 19.49 -4.79 9.45
C LEU A 106 19.75 -5.79 10.59
N SER A 107 20.86 -5.62 11.30
CA SER A 107 21.25 -6.51 12.39
C SER A 107 20.25 -6.47 13.54
N HIS A 108 19.90 -5.28 14.01
CA HIS A 108 19.02 -5.10 15.16
C HIS A 108 17.59 -5.61 14.91
N ARG A 109 17.02 -5.31 13.73
CA ARG A 109 15.60 -5.57 13.48
C ARG A 109 15.32 -6.92 12.82
N TYR A 110 16.26 -7.46 12.06
CA TYR A 110 16.01 -8.66 11.24
C TYR A 110 16.88 -9.85 11.62
N LEU A 111 18.15 -9.63 11.99
CA LEU A 111 19.07 -10.73 12.31
C LEU A 111 18.97 -11.17 13.77
N LEU A 112 19.09 -10.24 14.72
CA LEU A 112 19.07 -10.56 16.16
C LEU A 112 17.81 -11.31 16.61
N PRO A 113 16.56 -10.89 16.25
CA PRO A 113 15.36 -11.62 16.67
C PRO A 113 15.28 -13.03 16.09
N ARG A 114 15.89 -13.29 14.92
CA ARG A 114 15.87 -14.62 14.30
C ARG A 114 16.89 -15.57 14.93
N ILE A 115 17.99 -15.03 15.44
CA ILE A 115 19.04 -15.81 16.10
C ILE A 115 18.65 -16.11 17.56
N LEU A 116 18.09 -15.13 18.27
CA LEU A 116 17.73 -15.26 19.68
C LEU A 116 16.44 -16.07 19.92
N LYS A 117 15.49 -16.06 19.00
CA LYS A 117 14.20 -16.77 19.14
C LYS A 117 14.29 -18.29 18.91
N ARG A 118 15.50 -18.84 18.80
CA ARG A 118 15.74 -20.26 18.47
C ARG A 118 15.81 -21.19 19.69
N GLU A 119 15.85 -20.67 20.92
CA GLU A 119 16.15 -21.48 22.11
C GLU A 119 14.94 -21.79 23.02
N GLU A 120 13.82 -21.08 22.94
CA GLU A 120 12.74 -21.28 23.95
C GLU A 120 11.71 -22.39 23.62
N SER A 121 11.68 -22.93 22.40
CA SER A 121 10.62 -23.87 22.00
C SER A 121 10.92 -25.35 22.27
N SER A 122 12.13 -25.74 22.68
CA SER A 122 12.47 -27.18 22.85
C SER A 122 12.26 -27.74 24.25
N ASP A 123 12.30 -26.90 25.28
CA ASP A 123 12.38 -27.39 26.66
C ASP A 123 11.01 -27.38 27.38
N ILE A 124 10.15 -26.41 27.06
CA ILE A 124 8.78 -26.37 27.59
C ILE A 124 7.93 -27.51 27.01
N SER A 125 8.09 -27.86 25.73
CA SER A 125 7.35 -28.98 25.13
C SER A 125 7.78 -30.35 25.68
N LYS A 126 9.03 -30.48 26.13
CA LYS A 126 9.55 -31.70 26.77
C LYS A 126 9.06 -31.84 28.21
N MET A 127 8.95 -30.74 28.96
CA MET A 127 8.37 -30.78 30.32
C MET A 127 6.87 -31.10 30.32
N VAL A 128 6.09 -30.55 29.37
CA VAL A 128 4.64 -30.81 29.29
C VAL A 128 4.36 -32.29 28.96
N ASN A 129 5.15 -32.91 28.08
CA ASN A 129 5.03 -34.33 27.74
C ASN A 129 5.49 -35.30 28.85
N PHE A 130 6.21 -34.81 29.86
CA PHE A 130 6.65 -35.63 31.00
C PHE A 130 5.63 -35.65 32.15
N VAL A 131 4.85 -34.58 32.32
CA VAL A 131 3.91 -34.42 33.44
C VAL A 131 2.52 -34.99 33.14
N ILE A 132 2.14 -35.11 31.86
CA ILE A 132 0.86 -35.69 31.47
C ILE A 132 1.11 -36.83 30.46
N PRO A 133 1.25 -38.08 30.92
CA PRO A 133 1.18 -39.22 30.00
C PRO A 133 -0.28 -39.35 29.54
N ASP A 134 -0.48 -39.05 28.26
CA ASP A 134 -1.65 -39.27 27.41
C ASP A 134 -2.71 -40.22 28.01
N SER A 135 -3.68 -39.68 28.76
CA SER A 135 -4.87 -40.43 29.19
C SER A 135 -5.92 -40.36 28.08
N ARG A 136 -5.74 -41.19 27.05
CA ARG A 136 -6.77 -41.44 26.04
C ARG A 136 -7.83 -42.38 26.58
N TYR A 137 -9.01 -41.84 26.83
CA TYR A 137 -10.32 -42.46 26.60
C TYR A 137 -11.28 -41.41 26.05
#